data_AF-A0A2M7VAV3-F1
#
_entry.id   AF-A0A2M7VAV3-F1
#
_cell.length_a   1.000
_cell.length_b   1.000
_cell.length_c   1.000
_cell.angle_alpha   90.00
_cell.angle_beta   90.00
_cell.angle_gamma   90.00
#
_symmetry.space_group_name_H-M   'P 1'
#
loop_
_entity.id
_entity.type
_entity.pdbx_description
1 polymer ?
#
loop_
_entity_poly.entity_id
_entity_poly.type
_entity_poly.pdbx_seq_one_letter_code
_entity_poly.pdbx_strand_id
1 'polypeptide(L)'
;MTTEKKIIIYLDQNFISDIAKLSLKEKKNKINPILEKLFNTIKEGVDEEKFLSPDSWIHAVETAKENNPELKNAIFDHQGYIGQVSLNPNWEIEDAQFINALLDYFGIKREKRDDWHLAFRENPNKRIENFKIHVRMPDLGLGKLPKAQVEILQQIRASGVKNEEQYKKEIEATKKEYKKKIQTEFAWVIGKYNLSLEQAEQFIESKKFLQIPKIDIFCKLWSKNLANINRDSSQLEHDYNDIEFLSSYLPYCDVVATDKYMQNLVQSLKLDETYGCRLYTMKTKDLSDLIVFLEKEKQEKKPANKSLFSVLGIMTENVNTQQIQFLKKLNLAKSKFENTGKYWNKDIYTSIFLVYTNKKHVELPKTDDILKYGPKILTNEQWLDMFPFMSNFRTLYNLEHKSIREIVKDIPNHLRGTATAIVMNNTNFDNDVVDHDSYLFYDIEDAIKNKLQYTKRYNIEIIYP
;
A
#
# COMPACT_ATOMS: atom_id res chain seq x y z
N MET A 1 -12.98 13.25 -13.42
CA MET A 1 -12.05 13.96 -12.52
C MET A 1 -10.75 13.20 -12.59
N THR A 2 -9.64 13.83 -12.99
CA THR A 2 -8.32 13.23 -12.81
C THR A 2 -8.09 13.14 -11.31
N THR A 3 -8.14 11.93 -10.76
CA THR A 3 -7.81 11.69 -9.37
C THR A 3 -6.34 12.05 -9.16
N GLU A 4 -6.08 12.87 -8.15
CA GLU A 4 -4.72 13.18 -7.73
C GLU A 4 -4.06 11.86 -7.33
N LYS A 5 -2.81 11.63 -7.76
CA LYS A 5 -2.09 10.40 -7.44
C LYS A 5 -1.34 10.56 -6.13
N LYS A 6 -1.34 9.50 -5.31
CA LYS A 6 -0.49 9.39 -4.13
C LYS A 6 0.98 9.34 -4.53
N ILE A 7 1.87 9.86 -3.67
CA ILE A 7 3.31 9.57 -3.77
C ILE A 7 3.52 8.13 -3.31
N ILE A 8 4.14 7.33 -4.16
CA ILE A 8 4.49 5.95 -3.89
C ILE A 8 5.91 5.90 -3.32
N ILE A 9 6.04 5.42 -2.08
CA ILE A 9 7.28 5.36 -1.31
C ILE A 9 7.63 3.89 -1.06
N TYR A 10 8.60 3.35 -1.78
CA TYR A 10 9.12 2.04 -1.45
C TYR A 10 10.20 2.17 -0.38
N LEU A 11 9.98 1.54 0.78
CA LEU A 11 10.98 1.37 1.82
C LEU A 11 11.48 -0.07 1.74
N ASP A 12 12.80 -0.27 1.63
CA ASP A 12 13.36 -1.60 1.75
C ASP A 12 13.13 -2.20 3.17
N GLN A 13 13.42 -3.49 3.30
CA GLN A 13 13.24 -4.19 4.57
C GLN A 13 14.16 -3.69 5.68
N ASN A 14 15.35 -3.18 5.36
CA ASN A 14 16.24 -2.62 6.37
C ASN A 14 15.60 -1.38 7.00
N PHE A 15 15.00 -0.50 6.19
CA PHE A 15 14.29 0.68 6.66
C PHE A 15 13.12 0.31 7.55
N ILE A 16 12.28 -0.64 7.12
CA ILE A 16 11.13 -1.10 7.91
C ILE A 16 11.62 -1.75 9.22
N SER A 17 12.66 -2.58 9.17
CA SER A 17 13.24 -3.24 10.34
C SER A 17 13.81 -2.23 11.35
N ASP A 18 14.53 -1.21 10.90
CA ASP A 18 15.10 -0.19 11.79
C ASP A 18 14.03 0.72 12.38
N ILE A 19 13.00 1.08 11.61
CA ILE A 19 11.81 1.77 12.14
C ILE A 19 11.15 0.92 13.22
N ALA A 20 10.93 -0.37 12.96
CA ALA A 20 10.31 -1.28 13.93
C ALA A 20 11.14 -1.45 15.21
N LYS A 21 12.48 -1.39 15.12
CA LYS A 21 13.36 -1.43 16.30
C LYS A 21 13.18 -0.23 17.24
N LEU A 22 12.63 0.89 16.78
CA LEU A 22 12.36 2.07 17.62
C LEU A 22 11.26 1.81 18.66
N SER A 23 10.33 0.88 18.42
CA SER A 23 9.31 0.50 19.40
C SER A 23 9.83 -0.44 20.49
N LEU A 24 11.03 -1.01 20.30
CA LEU A 24 11.65 -1.96 21.22
C LEU A 24 12.63 -1.23 22.15
N LYS A 25 12.31 -1.17 23.46
CA LYS A 25 13.09 -0.44 24.47
C LYS A 25 14.60 -0.76 24.43
N GLU A 26 14.96 -2.03 24.25
CA GLU A 26 16.35 -2.50 24.24
C GLU A 26 17.14 -2.10 22.99
N LYS A 27 16.44 -1.84 21.88
CA LYS A 27 17.05 -1.52 20.58
C LYS A 27 16.96 -0.03 20.23
N LYS A 28 16.01 0.71 20.82
CA LYS A 28 15.75 2.13 20.52
C LYS A 28 17.01 3.01 20.52
N ASN A 29 17.89 2.84 21.51
CA ASN A 29 19.11 3.67 21.64
C ASN A 29 20.20 3.38 20.58
N LYS A 30 20.04 2.33 19.76
CA LYS A 30 20.99 1.94 18.71
C LYS A 30 20.58 2.42 17.32
N ILE A 31 19.36 2.97 17.20
CA ILE A 31 18.78 3.36 15.92
C ILE A 31 18.80 4.87 15.78
N ASN A 32 18.97 5.35 14.56
CA ASN A 32 18.94 6.78 14.27
C ASN A 32 17.54 7.36 14.61
N PRO A 33 17.42 8.31 15.56
CA PRO A 33 16.13 8.84 15.97
C PRO A 33 15.40 9.61 14.85
N ILE A 34 16.10 10.02 13.79
CA ILE A 34 15.47 10.64 12.62
C ILE A 34 14.48 9.70 11.94
N LEU A 35 14.68 8.38 12.03
CA LEU A 35 13.75 7.39 11.48
C LEU A 35 12.36 7.46 12.13
N GLU A 36 12.26 7.84 13.41
CA GLU A 36 10.98 8.05 14.10
C GLU A 36 10.21 9.21 13.43
N LYS A 37 10.92 10.30 13.15
CA LYS A 37 10.36 11.46 12.45
C LYS A 37 9.95 11.10 11.02
N LEU A 38 10.80 10.37 10.28
CA LEU A 38 10.50 9.92 8.92
C LEU A 38 9.24 9.06 8.89
N PHE A 39 9.14 8.06 9.77
CA PHE A 39 7.97 7.20 9.85
C PHE A 39 6.71 8.01 10.15
N ASN A 40 6.76 8.94 11.10
CA ASN A 40 5.62 9.80 11.43
C ASN A 40 5.21 10.68 10.23
N THR A 41 6.16 11.27 9.51
CA THR A 41 5.86 12.05 8.29
C THR A 41 5.19 11.18 7.21
N ILE A 42 5.68 9.95 6.99
CA ILE A 42 5.06 9.01 6.04
C ILE A 42 3.65 8.64 6.51
N LYS A 43 3.51 8.28 7.79
CA LYS A 43 2.25 7.91 8.43
C LYS A 43 1.20 9.01 8.28
N GLU A 44 1.56 10.25 8.61
CA GLU A 44 0.66 11.40 8.45
C GLU A 44 0.24 11.59 6.99
N GLY A 45 1.15 11.46 6.04
CA GLY A 45 0.79 11.56 4.62
C GLY A 45 -0.05 10.40 4.10
N VAL A 46 0.11 9.19 4.65
CA VAL A 46 -0.78 8.03 4.41
C VAL A 46 -2.16 8.31 4.98
N ASP A 47 -2.24 8.77 6.23
CA ASP A 47 -3.48 9.16 6.90
C ASP A 47 -4.22 10.25 6.09
N GLU A 48 -3.47 11.20 5.54
CA GLU A 48 -3.94 12.28 4.68
C GLU A 48 -4.32 11.88 3.24
N GLU A 49 -4.23 10.59 2.88
CA GLU A 49 -4.48 10.07 1.54
C GLU A 49 -3.57 10.68 0.46
N LYS A 50 -2.37 11.13 0.84
CA LYS A 50 -1.38 11.75 -0.05
C LYS A 50 -0.25 10.80 -0.40
N PHE A 51 0.11 9.89 0.50
CA PHE A 51 1.20 8.93 0.33
C PHE A 51 0.69 7.50 0.38
N LEU A 52 1.48 6.60 -0.20
CA LEU A 52 1.34 5.16 -0.07
C LEU A 52 2.74 4.56 0.07
N SER A 53 2.95 3.72 1.07
CA SER A 53 4.16 2.92 1.21
C SER A 53 3.80 1.44 1.07
N PRO A 54 3.73 0.89 -0.15
CA PRO A 54 3.13 -0.41 -0.37
C PRO A 54 3.86 -1.53 0.36
N ASP A 55 3.13 -2.59 0.72
CA ASP A 55 3.77 -3.84 1.11
C ASP A 55 4.16 -4.66 -0.12
N SER A 56 5.14 -5.54 0.06
CA SER A 56 5.65 -6.39 -1.00
C SER A 56 5.75 -7.83 -0.51
N TRP A 57 5.69 -8.77 -1.45
CA TRP A 57 5.88 -10.18 -1.14
C TRP A 57 7.24 -10.44 -0.46
N ILE A 58 8.29 -9.71 -0.85
CA ILE A 58 9.60 -9.87 -0.24
C ILE A 58 9.61 -9.50 1.24
N HIS A 59 9.01 -8.36 1.60
CA HIS A 59 8.96 -7.96 3.02
C HIS A 59 8.29 -9.05 3.85
N ALA A 60 7.25 -9.70 3.32
CA ALA A 60 6.58 -10.80 4.00
C ALA A 60 7.52 -12.00 4.21
N VAL A 61 8.33 -12.37 3.22
CA VAL A 61 9.27 -13.49 3.34
C VAL A 61 10.45 -13.15 4.24
N GLU A 62 11.03 -11.96 4.14
CA GLU A 62 12.14 -11.54 5.01
C GLU A 62 11.70 -11.39 6.46
N THR A 63 10.50 -10.84 6.68
CA THR A 63 9.89 -10.78 8.01
C THR A 63 9.55 -12.19 8.53
N ALA A 64 9.20 -13.14 7.66
CA ALA A 64 8.97 -14.52 8.06
C ALA A 64 10.23 -15.17 8.65
N LYS A 65 11.42 -14.84 8.11
CA LYS A 65 12.74 -15.30 8.58
C LYS A 65 13.25 -14.63 9.86
N GLU A 66 12.62 -13.55 10.31
CA GLU A 66 13.00 -12.90 11.57
C GLU A 66 12.72 -13.84 12.75
N ASN A 67 13.78 -14.14 13.52
CA ASN A 67 13.74 -15.07 14.63
C ASN A 67 13.24 -14.44 15.93
N ASN A 68 13.37 -13.11 16.08
CA ASN A 68 12.89 -12.38 17.25
C ASN A 68 11.37 -12.08 17.09
N PRO A 69 10.48 -12.71 17.88
CA PRO A 69 9.04 -12.54 17.71
C PRO A 69 8.56 -11.10 17.96
N GLU A 70 9.18 -10.36 18.87
CA GLU A 70 8.82 -8.97 19.17
C GLU A 70 9.14 -8.05 17.99
N LEU A 71 10.33 -8.18 17.42
CA LEU A 71 10.72 -7.42 16.23
C LEU A 71 9.85 -7.81 15.02
N LYS A 72 9.58 -9.10 14.85
CA LYS A 72 8.69 -9.59 13.79
C LYS A 72 7.29 -8.99 13.90
N ASN A 73 6.70 -8.97 15.09
CA ASN A 73 5.41 -8.32 15.32
C ASN A 73 5.48 -6.81 15.06
N ALA A 74 6.53 -6.14 15.55
CA ALA A 74 6.71 -4.71 15.32
C ALA A 74 6.83 -4.37 13.82
N ILE A 75 7.54 -5.18 13.03
CA ILE A 75 7.62 -5.01 11.57
C ILE A 75 6.24 -5.14 10.95
N PHE A 76 5.48 -6.18 11.30
CA PHE A 76 4.11 -6.36 10.79
C PHE A 76 3.20 -5.20 11.16
N ASP A 77 3.31 -4.65 12.38
CA ASP A 77 2.48 -3.53 12.81
C ASP A 77 2.78 -2.25 12.00
N HIS A 78 4.06 -1.91 11.83
CA HIS A 78 4.46 -0.70 11.10
C HIS A 78 4.17 -0.84 9.61
N GLN A 79 4.59 -1.95 9.00
CA GLN A 79 4.36 -2.21 7.59
C GLN A 79 2.88 -2.39 7.29
N GLY A 80 2.13 -3.02 8.21
CA GLY A 80 0.70 -3.21 8.08
C GLY A 80 -0.09 -1.91 8.07
N TYR A 81 0.37 -0.95 8.86
CA TYR A 81 -0.23 0.37 8.90
C TYR A 81 -0.04 1.13 7.58
N ILE A 82 1.20 1.23 7.07
CA ILE A 82 1.52 2.06 5.89
C ILE A 82 1.36 1.31 4.55
N GLY A 83 1.46 -0.03 4.58
CA GLY A 83 1.45 -0.95 3.44
C GLY A 83 0.12 -1.64 3.21
N GLN A 84 -0.94 -0.84 3.02
CA GLN A 84 -2.29 -1.35 2.81
C GLN A 84 -2.64 -1.64 1.35
N VAL A 85 -1.74 -1.30 0.44
CA VAL A 85 -1.77 -1.73 -0.95
C VAL A 85 -0.55 -2.61 -1.20
N SER A 86 -0.76 -3.76 -1.83
CA SER A 86 0.32 -4.70 -2.13
C SER A 86 0.85 -4.54 -3.54
N LEU A 87 2.18 -4.61 -3.67
CA LEU A 87 2.85 -4.84 -4.93
C LEU A 87 2.61 -6.29 -5.40
N ASN A 88 2.49 -6.46 -6.72
CA ASN A 88 2.54 -7.77 -7.34
C ASN A 88 3.94 -8.37 -7.15
N PRO A 89 4.05 -9.70 -7.01
CA PRO A 89 5.33 -10.37 -7.06
C PRO A 89 6.13 -10.01 -8.32
N ASN A 90 7.45 -9.99 -8.19
CA ASN A 90 8.41 -9.70 -9.27
C ASN A 90 8.14 -10.52 -10.55
N TRP A 91 7.79 -11.79 -10.45
CA TRP A 91 7.48 -12.63 -11.63
C TRP A 91 6.17 -12.24 -12.31
N GLU A 92 5.13 -11.85 -11.57
CA GLU A 92 3.87 -11.38 -12.15
C GLU A 92 4.07 -10.03 -12.90
N ILE A 93 4.88 -9.13 -12.34
CA ILE A 93 5.24 -7.86 -13.00
C ILE A 93 6.00 -8.14 -14.29
N GLU A 94 6.98 -9.04 -14.24
CA GLU A 94 7.79 -9.46 -15.39
C GLU A 94 6.93 -9.99 -16.52
N ASP A 95 6.10 -10.99 -16.21
CA ASP A 95 5.22 -11.65 -17.18
C ASP A 95 4.26 -10.64 -17.80
N ALA A 96 3.64 -9.79 -16.97
CA ALA A 96 2.72 -8.76 -17.45
C ALA A 96 3.42 -7.75 -18.38
N GLN A 97 4.61 -7.26 -18.01
CA GLN A 97 5.36 -6.34 -18.87
C GLN A 97 5.80 -7.01 -20.19
N PHE A 98 6.29 -8.25 -20.14
CA PHE A 98 6.69 -9.00 -21.34
C PHE A 98 5.53 -9.24 -22.28
N ILE A 99 4.40 -9.78 -21.76
CA ILE A 99 3.20 -10.04 -22.55
C ILE A 99 2.71 -8.74 -23.19
N ASN A 100 2.65 -7.64 -22.43
CA ASN A 100 2.20 -6.38 -22.98
C ASN A 100 3.10 -5.86 -24.09
N ALA A 101 4.42 -5.91 -23.90
CA ALA A 101 5.36 -5.46 -24.92
C ALA A 101 5.32 -6.34 -26.17
N LEU A 102 5.13 -7.66 -26.02
CA LEU A 102 4.95 -8.60 -27.13
C LEU A 102 3.68 -8.28 -27.93
N LEU A 103 2.54 -8.10 -27.26
CA LEU A 103 1.27 -7.79 -27.91
C LEU A 103 1.31 -6.42 -28.60
N ASP A 104 1.89 -5.42 -27.93
CA ASP A 104 2.04 -4.07 -28.48
C ASP A 104 2.98 -4.08 -29.71
N TYR A 105 4.03 -4.92 -29.72
CA TYR A 105 4.94 -5.09 -30.88
C TYR A 105 4.20 -5.59 -32.12
N PHE A 106 3.23 -6.50 -31.96
CA PHE A 106 2.41 -7.01 -33.06
C PHE A 106 1.12 -6.22 -33.30
N GLY A 107 0.91 -5.10 -32.61
CA GLY A 107 -0.29 -4.27 -32.76
C GLY A 107 -1.58 -4.96 -32.32
N ILE A 108 -1.49 -5.96 -31.44
CA ILE A 108 -2.65 -6.72 -30.95
C ILE A 108 -3.37 -5.88 -29.90
N LYS A 109 -4.60 -5.47 -30.21
CA LYS A 109 -5.41 -4.67 -29.29
C LYS A 109 -5.81 -5.49 -28.07
N ARG A 110 -5.57 -4.92 -26.89
CA ARG A 110 -6.02 -5.43 -25.59
C ARG A 110 -7.09 -4.50 -25.01
N GLU A 111 -7.91 -5.03 -24.12
CA GLU A 111 -8.73 -4.19 -23.26
C GLU A 111 -7.81 -3.27 -22.47
N LYS A 112 -8.08 -1.95 -22.53
CA LYS A 112 -7.28 -0.96 -21.85
C LYS A 112 -7.50 -1.13 -20.34
N ARG A 113 -6.56 -1.78 -19.67
CA ARG A 113 -6.44 -1.77 -18.22
C ARG A 113 -5.59 -0.57 -17.81
N ASP A 114 -5.83 -0.07 -16.61
CA ASP A 114 -4.95 0.95 -16.05
C ASP A 114 -3.55 0.38 -15.81
N ASP A 115 -2.51 1.18 -16.10
CA ASP A 115 -1.11 0.74 -16.01
C ASP A 115 -0.68 0.34 -14.59
N TRP A 116 -1.40 0.77 -13.55
CA TRP A 116 -1.09 0.42 -12.17
C TRP A 116 -1.25 -1.08 -11.90
N HIS A 117 -2.11 -1.79 -12.64
CA HIS A 117 -2.31 -3.23 -12.47
C HIS A 117 -1.05 -4.06 -12.78
N LEU A 118 -0.07 -3.46 -13.47
CA LEU A 118 1.20 -4.13 -13.71
C LEU A 118 1.94 -4.35 -12.38
N ALA A 119 1.98 -3.33 -11.53
CA ALA A 119 2.79 -3.33 -10.33
C ALA A 119 2.01 -3.58 -9.04
N PHE A 120 0.71 -3.29 -9.00
CA PHE A 120 -0.09 -3.35 -7.79
C PHE A 120 -1.24 -4.35 -7.91
N ARG A 121 -1.49 -5.07 -6.81
CA ARG A 121 -2.65 -5.98 -6.66
C ARG A 121 -3.96 -5.21 -6.57
N GLU A 122 -3.91 -4.03 -5.95
CA GLU A 122 -5.05 -3.15 -5.78
C GLU A 122 -4.71 -1.74 -6.27
N ASN A 123 -5.73 -0.92 -6.54
CA ASN A 123 -5.52 0.45 -7.01
C ASN A 123 -4.62 1.18 -5.99
N PRO A 124 -3.43 1.69 -6.37
CA PRO A 124 -2.54 2.39 -5.43
C PRO A 124 -3.15 3.69 -4.91
N ASN A 125 -4.17 4.20 -5.60
CA ASN A 125 -4.96 5.33 -5.14
C ASN A 125 -6.25 4.89 -4.44
N LYS A 126 -6.47 3.60 -4.10
CA LYS A 126 -7.59 3.22 -3.24
C LYS A 126 -7.43 3.90 -1.88
N ARG A 127 -8.55 4.16 -1.21
CA ARG A 127 -8.52 4.69 0.16
C ARG A 127 -7.86 3.70 1.10
N ILE A 128 -7.05 4.24 2.00
CA ILE A 128 -6.38 3.47 3.04
C ILE A 128 -7.40 3.21 4.15
N GLU A 129 -7.47 1.97 4.61
CA GLU A 129 -8.32 1.55 5.71
C GLU A 129 -7.65 1.88 7.05
N ASN A 130 -8.41 1.90 8.15
CA ASN A 130 -7.79 2.15 9.46
C ASN A 130 -7.11 0.89 10.02
N PHE A 131 -7.52 -0.29 9.56
CA PHE A 131 -7.06 -1.57 10.07
C PHE A 131 -6.88 -2.55 8.91
N LYS A 132 -5.69 -3.15 8.80
CA LYS A 132 -5.42 -4.29 7.92
C LYS A 132 -5.35 -5.55 8.78
N ILE A 133 -6.16 -6.56 8.47
CA ILE A 133 -6.01 -7.88 9.08
C ILE A 133 -4.86 -8.59 8.37
N HIS A 134 -3.78 -8.84 9.09
CA HIS A 134 -2.64 -9.58 8.55
C HIS A 134 -2.85 -11.08 8.64
N VAL A 135 -2.87 -11.74 7.49
CA VAL A 135 -2.71 -13.19 7.43
C VAL A 135 -1.21 -13.49 7.45
N ARG A 136 -0.74 -14.16 8.50
CA ARG A 136 0.66 -14.57 8.62
C ARG A 136 0.94 -15.66 7.59
N MET A 137 1.77 -15.34 6.61
CA MET A 137 2.31 -16.35 5.70
C MET A 137 3.29 -17.25 6.46
N PRO A 138 3.27 -18.58 6.25
CA PRO A 138 4.37 -19.43 6.67
C PRO A 138 5.66 -19.01 5.95
N ASP A 139 6.82 -19.34 6.53
CA ASP A 139 8.09 -19.15 5.84
C ASP A 139 8.09 -20.05 4.59
N LEU A 140 7.95 -19.41 3.42
CA LEU A 140 8.03 -20.08 2.12
C LEU A 140 9.48 -20.17 1.62
N GLY A 141 10.42 -19.56 2.35
CA GLY A 141 11.79 -19.34 1.92
C GLY A 141 11.87 -18.28 0.81
N LEU A 142 12.93 -17.47 0.83
CA LEU A 142 13.42 -16.90 -0.44
C LEU A 142 14.24 -18.00 -1.09
N GLY A 143 14.01 -18.22 -2.38
CA GLY A 143 14.91 -19.04 -3.17
C GLY A 143 16.32 -18.50 -2.98
N LYS A 144 17.21 -19.29 -2.37
CA LYS A 144 18.64 -18.98 -2.43
C LYS A 144 19.10 -19.24 -3.84
N LEU A 145 19.95 -18.38 -4.38
CA LEU A 145 20.67 -18.72 -5.59
C LEU A 145 21.38 -20.07 -5.36
N PRO A 146 21.16 -21.08 -6.20
CA PRO A 146 21.91 -22.32 -6.12
C PRO A 146 23.40 -22.02 -6.10
N LYS A 147 24.16 -22.70 -5.24
CA LYS A 147 25.61 -22.47 -5.08
C LYS A 147 26.36 -22.44 -6.41
N ALA A 148 25.98 -23.33 -7.34
CA ALA A 148 26.53 -23.38 -8.69
C ALA A 148 26.31 -22.08 -9.49
N GLN A 149 25.16 -21.42 -9.34
CA GLN A 149 24.91 -20.13 -9.99
C GLN A 149 25.76 -19.02 -9.38
N VAL A 150 25.90 -18.99 -8.04
CA VAL A 150 26.79 -18.04 -7.36
C VAL A 150 28.23 -18.21 -7.83
N GLU A 151 28.72 -19.45 -7.94
CA GLU A 151 30.07 -19.76 -8.44
C GLU A 151 30.25 -19.29 -9.89
N ILE A 152 29.26 -19.48 -10.77
CA ILE A 152 29.28 -18.97 -12.15
C ILE A 152 29.35 -17.43 -12.17
N LEU A 153 28.52 -16.74 -11.37
CA LEU A 153 28.54 -15.28 -11.28
C LEU A 153 29.88 -14.76 -10.75
N GLN A 154 30.48 -15.47 -9.79
CA GLN A 154 31.82 -15.16 -9.29
C GLN A 154 32.90 -15.34 -10.36
N GLN A 155 32.84 -16.41 -11.16
CA GLN A 155 33.77 -16.61 -12.28
C GLN A 155 33.64 -15.50 -13.33
N ILE A 156 32.42 -15.08 -13.64
CA ILE A 156 32.15 -13.96 -14.53
C ILE A 156 32.76 -12.67 -13.96
N ARG A 157 32.53 -12.36 -12.68
CA ARG A 157 33.14 -11.18 -12.03
C ARG A 157 34.67 -11.25 -12.04
N ALA A 158 35.24 -12.40 -11.68
CA ALA A 158 36.69 -12.62 -11.64
C ALA A 158 37.37 -12.50 -13.01
N SER A 159 36.62 -12.72 -14.10
CA SER A 159 37.14 -12.54 -15.46
C SER A 159 37.45 -11.08 -15.81
N GLY A 160 37.00 -10.10 -15.00
CA GLY A 160 37.33 -8.68 -15.18
C GLY A 160 36.75 -8.06 -16.45
N VAL A 161 35.68 -8.67 -16.98
CA VAL A 161 34.99 -8.21 -18.19
C VAL A 161 34.50 -6.77 -18.00
N LYS A 162 34.73 -5.94 -19.02
CA LYS A 162 34.28 -4.54 -19.01
C LYS A 162 32.75 -4.46 -18.99
N ASN A 163 32.22 -3.43 -18.35
CA ASN A 163 30.77 -3.23 -18.17
C ASN A 163 29.96 -3.38 -19.47
N GLU A 164 30.42 -2.81 -20.59
CA GLU A 164 29.70 -2.89 -21.88
C GLU A 164 29.63 -4.31 -22.44
N GLU A 165 30.71 -5.07 -22.30
CA GLU A 165 30.75 -6.47 -22.74
C GLU A 165 29.89 -7.33 -21.80
N GLN A 166 29.93 -7.06 -20.49
CA GLN A 166 29.08 -7.74 -19.53
C GLN A 166 27.60 -7.49 -19.83
N TYR A 167 27.22 -6.24 -20.14
CA TYR A 167 25.85 -5.89 -20.51
C TYR A 167 25.35 -6.66 -21.74
N LYS A 168 26.19 -6.84 -22.77
CA LYS A 168 25.86 -7.68 -23.92
C LYS A 168 25.66 -9.14 -23.51
N LYS A 169 26.52 -9.68 -22.64
CA LYS A 169 26.38 -11.06 -22.13
C LYS A 169 25.09 -11.25 -21.34
N GLU A 170 24.73 -10.29 -20.49
CA GLU A 170 23.46 -10.32 -19.75
C GLU A 170 22.26 -10.28 -20.69
N ILE A 171 22.25 -9.39 -21.69
CA ILE A 171 21.18 -9.34 -22.69
C ILE A 171 21.00 -10.69 -23.40
N GLU A 172 22.09 -11.28 -23.88
CA GLU A 172 22.02 -12.54 -24.61
C GLU A 172 21.59 -13.71 -23.70
N ALA A 173 22.01 -13.70 -22.43
CA ALA A 173 21.54 -14.66 -21.43
C ALA A 173 20.03 -14.51 -21.18
N THR A 174 19.55 -13.29 -20.96
CA THR A 174 18.13 -12.99 -20.75
C THR A 174 17.29 -13.35 -21.97
N LYS A 175 17.72 -13.00 -23.19
CA LYS A 175 17.04 -13.42 -24.42
C LYS A 175 16.91 -14.95 -24.50
N LYS A 176 18.01 -15.67 -24.23
CA LYS A 176 18.01 -17.14 -24.25
C LYS A 176 17.04 -17.73 -23.22
N GLU A 177 16.97 -17.14 -22.04
CA GLU A 177 15.99 -17.54 -21.01
C GLU A 177 14.56 -17.30 -21.50
N TYR A 178 14.25 -16.13 -22.03
CA TYR A 178 12.92 -15.82 -22.53
C TYR A 178 12.51 -16.69 -23.71
N LYS A 179 13.46 -17.09 -24.58
CA LYS A 179 13.21 -18.08 -25.64
C LYS A 179 12.76 -19.44 -25.06
N LYS A 180 13.26 -19.84 -23.89
CA LYS A 180 12.73 -21.01 -23.18
C LYS A 180 11.36 -20.73 -22.59
N LYS A 181 11.19 -19.60 -21.89
CA LYS A 181 9.90 -19.23 -21.27
C LYS A 181 8.77 -19.15 -22.29
N ILE A 182 9.00 -18.67 -23.51
CA ILE A 182 7.94 -18.65 -24.55
C ILE A 182 7.50 -20.03 -25.01
N GLN A 183 8.39 -21.03 -24.95
CA GLN A 183 8.07 -22.42 -25.31
C GLN A 183 7.32 -23.15 -24.18
N THR A 184 7.50 -22.70 -22.93
CA THR A 184 6.92 -23.34 -21.74
C THR A 184 5.84 -22.46 -21.10
N GLU A 185 6.25 -21.43 -20.39
CA GLU A 185 5.44 -20.57 -19.53
C GLU A 185 4.48 -19.66 -20.32
N PHE A 186 4.89 -19.16 -21.49
CA PHE A 186 4.06 -18.29 -22.34
C PHE A 186 3.46 -19.00 -23.56
N ALA A 187 3.53 -20.33 -23.64
CA ALA A 187 2.93 -21.09 -24.74
C ALA A 187 1.43 -20.81 -24.89
N TRP A 188 0.73 -20.59 -23.77
CA TRP A 188 -0.68 -20.22 -23.76
C TRP A 188 -0.93 -18.83 -24.37
N VAL A 189 -0.01 -17.86 -24.20
CA VAL A 189 -0.13 -16.51 -24.77
C VAL A 189 -0.04 -16.60 -26.29
N ILE A 190 0.94 -17.36 -26.78
CA ILE A 190 1.16 -17.62 -28.20
C ILE A 190 -0.10 -18.21 -28.82
N GLY A 191 -0.65 -19.27 -28.21
CA GLY A 191 -1.89 -19.91 -28.68
C GLY A 191 -3.11 -18.98 -28.62
N LYS A 192 -3.30 -18.25 -27.52
CA LYS A 192 -4.45 -17.36 -27.31
C LYS A 192 -4.54 -16.24 -28.36
N TYR A 193 -3.40 -15.70 -28.78
CA TYR A 193 -3.34 -14.56 -29.69
C TYR A 193 -2.90 -14.95 -31.12
N ASN A 194 -2.89 -16.25 -31.44
CA ASN A 194 -2.53 -16.78 -32.75
C ASN A 194 -1.16 -16.29 -33.27
N LEU A 195 -0.19 -16.19 -32.35
CA LEU A 195 1.21 -15.93 -32.69
C LEU A 195 1.91 -17.25 -33.03
N SER A 196 2.94 -17.20 -33.86
CA SER A 196 3.89 -18.30 -34.03
C SER A 196 5.06 -18.16 -33.06
N LEU A 197 5.75 -19.28 -32.80
CA LEU A 197 6.99 -19.26 -32.00
C LEU A 197 8.05 -18.35 -32.63
N GLU A 198 8.19 -18.40 -33.95
CA GLU A 198 9.14 -17.55 -34.71
C GLU A 198 8.85 -16.06 -34.53
N GLN A 199 7.57 -15.66 -34.54
CA GLN A 199 7.18 -14.27 -34.23
C GLN A 199 7.56 -13.85 -32.81
N ALA A 200 7.31 -14.70 -31.82
CA ALA A 200 7.71 -14.42 -30.44
C ALA A 200 9.24 -14.32 -30.30
N GLU A 201 10.01 -15.18 -30.98
CA GLU A 201 11.47 -15.11 -31.01
C GLU A 201 11.98 -13.83 -31.73
N GLN A 202 11.33 -13.42 -32.81
CA GLN A 202 11.63 -12.16 -33.51
C GLN A 202 11.45 -10.96 -32.57
N PHE A 203 10.40 -10.96 -31.74
CA PHE A 203 10.22 -9.92 -30.73
C PHE A 203 11.36 -9.91 -29.71
N ILE A 204 11.77 -11.07 -29.19
CA ILE A 204 12.88 -11.20 -28.21
C ILE A 204 14.20 -10.67 -28.79
N GLU A 205 14.44 -10.88 -30.09
CA GLU A 205 15.63 -10.34 -30.77
C GLU A 205 15.55 -8.85 -31.09
N SER A 206 14.36 -8.25 -30.99
CA SER A 206 14.15 -6.86 -31.32
C SER A 206 14.65 -5.92 -30.22
N LYS A 207 14.88 -4.64 -30.59
CA LYS A 207 15.16 -3.58 -29.61
C LYS A 207 13.99 -3.33 -28.64
N LYS A 208 12.77 -3.75 -28.99
CA LYS A 208 11.57 -3.53 -28.16
C LYS A 208 11.56 -4.42 -26.92
N PHE A 209 12.15 -5.61 -26.99
CA PHE A 209 12.34 -6.48 -25.83
C PHE A 209 13.18 -5.79 -24.74
N LEU A 210 14.25 -5.09 -25.14
CA LEU A 210 15.10 -4.33 -24.22
C LEU A 210 14.48 -3.02 -23.70
N GLN A 211 13.29 -2.64 -24.19
CA GLN A 211 12.52 -1.51 -23.66
C GLN A 211 11.56 -1.92 -22.54
N ILE A 212 11.46 -3.22 -22.24
CA ILE A 212 10.70 -3.73 -21.09
C ILE A 212 11.41 -3.24 -19.82
N PRO A 213 10.77 -2.45 -18.94
CA PRO A 213 11.44 -1.79 -17.83
C PRO A 213 12.20 -2.75 -16.91
N LYS A 214 11.57 -3.87 -16.51
CA LYS A 214 12.22 -4.85 -15.64
C LYS A 214 13.49 -5.42 -16.28
N ILE A 215 13.41 -5.80 -17.56
CA ILE A 215 14.54 -6.38 -18.30
C ILE A 215 15.68 -5.37 -18.44
N ASP A 216 15.36 -4.14 -18.86
CA ASP A 216 16.36 -3.08 -19.01
C ASP A 216 17.10 -2.79 -17.70
N ILE A 217 16.33 -2.57 -16.62
CA ILE A 217 16.91 -2.28 -15.31
C ILE A 217 17.73 -3.48 -14.81
N PHE A 218 17.17 -4.69 -14.89
CA PHE A 218 17.84 -5.90 -14.43
C PHE A 218 19.19 -6.10 -15.13
N CYS A 219 19.22 -6.08 -16.47
CA CYS A 219 20.47 -6.26 -17.22
C CYS A 219 21.50 -5.16 -16.91
N LYS A 220 21.07 -3.90 -16.76
CA LYS A 220 21.95 -2.77 -16.42
C LYS A 220 22.54 -2.89 -15.01
N LEU A 221 21.72 -3.21 -14.03
CA LEU A 221 22.17 -3.39 -12.64
C LEU A 221 23.12 -4.58 -12.52
N TRP A 222 22.76 -5.73 -13.08
CA TRP A 222 23.59 -6.94 -13.03
C TRP A 222 24.93 -6.75 -13.74
N SER A 223 24.93 -6.19 -14.94
CA SER A 223 26.18 -5.97 -15.69
C SER A 223 27.15 -5.07 -14.93
N LYS A 224 26.63 -3.99 -14.34
CA LYS A 224 27.43 -3.07 -13.53
C LYS A 224 27.89 -3.70 -12.22
N ASN A 225 27.03 -4.47 -11.56
CA ASN A 225 27.36 -5.18 -10.32
C ASN A 225 28.45 -6.24 -10.54
N LEU A 226 28.39 -7.00 -11.64
CA LEU A 226 29.36 -8.04 -11.97
C LEU A 226 30.69 -7.47 -12.45
N ALA A 227 30.67 -6.31 -13.12
CA ALA A 227 31.90 -5.62 -13.53
C ALA A 227 32.67 -5.00 -12.34
N ASN A 228 32.07 -4.92 -11.14
CA ASN A 228 32.71 -4.37 -9.96
C ASN A 228 33.55 -5.44 -9.22
N ILE A 229 34.82 -5.55 -9.57
CA ILE A 229 35.77 -6.51 -8.99
C ILE A 229 36.06 -6.29 -7.49
N ASN A 230 35.82 -5.08 -6.98
CA ASN A 230 36.15 -4.71 -5.60
C ASN A 230 35.02 -5.04 -4.60
N ARG A 231 33.86 -5.50 -5.08
CA ARG A 231 32.74 -5.90 -4.23
C ARG A 231 32.94 -7.33 -3.75
N ASP A 232 32.79 -7.54 -2.45
CA ASP A 232 32.94 -8.86 -1.84
C ASP A 232 31.98 -9.87 -2.49
N SER A 233 32.52 -11.02 -2.87
CA SER A 233 31.80 -12.17 -3.38
C SER A 233 30.72 -12.70 -2.43
N SER A 234 30.89 -12.52 -1.11
CA SER A 234 29.90 -12.93 -0.10
C SER A 234 28.61 -12.09 -0.17
N GLN A 235 28.67 -10.90 -0.78
CA GLN A 235 27.54 -9.97 -0.87
C GLN A 235 26.70 -10.17 -2.14
N LEU A 236 27.14 -11.02 -3.08
CA LEU A 236 26.43 -11.27 -4.34
C LEU A 236 25.02 -11.83 -4.15
N GLU A 237 24.82 -12.72 -3.17
CA GLU A 237 23.50 -13.31 -2.89
C GLU A 237 22.53 -12.26 -2.34
N HIS A 238 23.01 -11.36 -1.49
CA HIS A 238 22.22 -10.25 -0.97
C HIS A 238 21.89 -9.26 -2.09
N ASP A 239 22.90 -8.88 -2.89
CA ASP A 239 22.74 -7.96 -4.01
C ASP A 239 21.73 -8.50 -5.05
N TYR A 240 21.56 -9.83 -5.20
CA TYR A 240 20.61 -10.41 -6.15
C TYR A 240 19.17 -10.00 -5.84
N ASN A 241 18.75 -10.15 -4.59
CA ASN A 241 17.39 -9.82 -4.17
C ASN A 241 17.12 -8.33 -4.38
N ASP A 242 18.05 -7.47 -3.96
CA ASP A 242 17.92 -6.02 -4.13
C ASP A 242 17.80 -5.61 -5.60
N ILE A 243 18.61 -6.20 -6.48
CA ILE A 243 18.54 -5.95 -7.94
C ILE A 243 17.21 -6.43 -8.52
N GLU A 244 16.73 -7.60 -8.09
CA GLU A 244 15.45 -8.14 -8.53
C GLU A 244 14.27 -7.24 -8.12
N PHE A 245 14.30 -6.63 -6.93
CA PHE A 245 13.27 -5.69 -6.50
C PHE A 245 13.37 -4.35 -7.18
N LEU A 246 14.57 -3.78 -7.27
CA LEU A 246 14.77 -2.50 -7.95
C LEU A 246 14.36 -2.61 -9.42
N SER A 247 14.69 -3.71 -10.10
CA SER A 247 14.23 -3.93 -11.48
C SER A 247 12.72 -4.04 -11.60
N SER A 248 12.05 -4.59 -10.60
CA SER A 248 10.59 -4.79 -10.63
C SER A 248 9.81 -3.54 -10.24
N TYR A 249 10.24 -2.80 -9.21
CA TYR A 249 9.42 -1.78 -8.55
C TYR A 249 9.84 -0.34 -8.83
N LEU A 250 11.11 -0.09 -9.19
CA LEU A 250 11.63 1.26 -9.44
C LEU A 250 10.81 2.05 -10.49
N PRO A 251 10.31 1.45 -11.59
CA PRO A 251 9.47 2.16 -12.58
C PRO A 251 8.14 2.68 -12.04
N TYR A 252 7.71 2.22 -10.87
CA TYR A 252 6.37 2.44 -10.31
C TYR A 252 6.40 3.23 -9.01
N CYS A 253 7.56 3.72 -8.59
CA CYS A 253 7.77 4.40 -7.32
C CYS A 253 8.28 5.83 -7.55
N ASP A 254 7.71 6.79 -6.85
CA ASP A 254 8.21 8.18 -6.83
C ASP A 254 9.44 8.30 -5.93
N VAL A 255 9.51 7.47 -4.88
CA VAL A 255 10.61 7.40 -3.92
C VAL A 255 10.99 5.95 -3.67
N VAL A 256 12.30 5.67 -3.66
CA VAL A 256 12.87 4.40 -3.21
C VAL A 256 13.92 4.70 -2.12
N ALA A 257 13.73 4.12 -0.95
CA ALA A 257 14.70 4.14 0.14
C ALA A 257 15.41 2.78 0.19
N THR A 258 16.72 2.79 -0.06
CA THR A 258 17.54 1.58 -0.21
C THR A 258 18.93 1.79 0.40
N ASP A 259 19.77 0.76 0.41
CA ASP A 259 21.13 0.87 0.91
C ASP A 259 22.01 1.73 -0.03
N LYS A 260 23.14 2.21 0.50
CA LYS A 260 24.03 3.13 -0.23
C LYS A 260 24.60 2.52 -1.51
N TYR A 261 24.91 1.23 -1.50
CA TYR A 261 25.49 0.57 -2.66
C TYR A 261 24.48 0.56 -3.80
N MET A 262 23.25 0.13 -3.54
CA MET A 262 22.19 0.10 -4.55
C MET A 262 21.79 1.49 -5.03
N GLN A 263 21.71 2.49 -4.14
CA GLN A 263 21.52 3.89 -4.54
C GLN A 263 22.59 4.32 -5.56
N ASN A 264 23.87 4.13 -5.24
CA ASN A 264 24.97 4.52 -6.14
C ASN A 264 24.90 3.76 -7.48
N LEU A 265 24.54 2.48 -7.44
CA LEU A 265 24.44 1.64 -8.63
C LEU A 265 23.38 2.19 -9.57
N VAL A 266 22.17 2.44 -9.07
CA VAL A 266 21.04 3.00 -9.82
C VAL A 266 21.37 4.40 -10.38
N GLN A 267 21.96 5.28 -9.58
CA GLN A 267 22.37 6.63 -10.00
C GLN A 267 23.47 6.60 -11.07
N SER A 268 24.45 5.70 -10.94
CA SER A 268 25.53 5.58 -11.93
C SER A 268 25.03 5.16 -13.32
N LEU A 269 23.85 4.54 -13.36
CA LEU A 269 23.15 4.10 -14.57
C LEU A 269 22.04 5.08 -14.99
N LYS A 270 21.85 6.18 -14.26
CA LYS A 270 20.80 7.20 -14.47
C LYS A 270 19.38 6.63 -14.51
N LEU A 271 19.16 5.55 -13.78
CA LEU A 271 17.86 4.88 -13.75
C LEU A 271 16.84 5.68 -12.92
N ASP A 272 17.30 6.39 -11.89
CA ASP A 272 16.52 7.37 -11.15
C ASP A 272 15.99 8.49 -12.05
N GLU A 273 16.84 9.06 -12.91
CA GLU A 273 16.43 10.06 -13.89
C GLU A 273 15.47 9.47 -14.94
N THR A 274 15.79 8.27 -15.45
CA THR A 274 15.01 7.59 -16.51
C THR A 274 13.57 7.31 -16.07
N TYR A 275 13.38 6.90 -14.82
CA TYR A 275 12.07 6.52 -14.28
C TYR A 275 11.46 7.60 -13.35
N GLY A 276 12.11 8.76 -13.20
CA GLY A 276 11.60 9.85 -12.37
C GLY A 276 11.52 9.52 -10.88
N CYS A 277 12.40 8.64 -10.39
CA CYS A 277 12.38 8.12 -9.03
C CYS A 277 13.45 8.82 -8.17
N ARG A 278 13.10 9.20 -6.93
CA ARG A 278 14.06 9.77 -5.97
C ARG A 278 14.62 8.69 -5.07
N LEU A 279 15.94 8.68 -4.89
CA LEU A 279 16.63 7.66 -4.10
C LEU A 279 17.20 8.22 -2.80
N TYR A 280 16.97 7.51 -1.70
CA TYR A 280 17.48 7.90 -0.38
C TYR A 280 18.12 6.71 0.35
N THR A 281 19.06 6.99 1.24
CA THR A 281 19.72 5.99 2.10
C THR A 281 19.48 6.26 3.57
N MET A 282 19.85 5.31 4.43
CA MET A 282 19.79 5.48 5.89
C MET A 282 20.77 6.51 6.46
N LYS A 283 21.55 7.21 5.63
CA LYS A 283 22.41 8.28 6.13
C LYS A 283 21.56 9.44 6.64
N THR A 284 21.99 10.02 7.76
CA THR A 284 21.35 11.16 8.41
C THR A 284 20.98 12.30 7.45
N LYS A 285 21.87 12.63 6.51
CA LYS A 285 21.61 13.66 5.50
C LYS A 285 20.44 13.26 4.59
N ASP A 286 20.54 12.11 3.93
CA ASP A 286 19.51 11.59 3.04
C ASP A 286 18.15 11.44 3.75
N LEU A 287 18.13 10.96 5.00
CA LEU A 287 16.91 10.89 5.81
C LEU A 287 16.28 12.28 6.05
N SER A 288 17.13 13.28 6.33
CA SER A 288 16.67 14.66 6.52
C SER A 288 16.12 15.25 5.23
N ASP A 289 16.82 15.02 4.11
CA ASP A 289 16.41 15.47 2.78
C ASP A 289 15.09 14.80 2.34
N LEU A 290 14.90 13.52 2.68
CA LEU A 290 13.66 12.78 2.45
C LEU A 290 12.50 13.39 3.25
N ILE A 291 12.70 13.67 4.54
CA ILE A 291 11.67 14.30 5.38
C ILE A 291 11.29 15.67 4.81
N VAL A 292 12.27 16.49 4.43
CA VAL A 292 11.99 17.81 3.82
C VAL A 292 11.17 17.67 2.54
N PHE A 293 11.53 16.71 1.68
CA PHE A 293 10.76 16.41 0.47
C PHE A 293 9.34 15.99 0.79
N LEU A 294 9.15 15.04 1.70
CA LEU A 294 7.82 14.53 2.06
C LEU A 294 6.97 15.59 2.73
N GLU A 295 7.50 16.40 3.64
CA GLU A 295 6.74 17.50 4.24
C GLU A 295 6.28 18.52 3.19
N LYS A 296 7.13 18.82 2.20
CA LYS A 296 6.75 19.68 1.07
C LYS A 296 5.63 19.05 0.24
N GLU A 297 5.79 17.80 -0.19
CA GLU A 297 4.75 17.10 -0.96
C GLU A 297 3.43 16.98 -0.18
N LYS A 298 3.51 16.76 1.14
CA LYS A 298 2.34 16.72 2.02
C LYS A 298 1.60 18.06 1.99
N GLN A 299 2.31 19.19 2.00
CA GLN A 299 1.69 20.52 1.96
C GLN A 299 1.09 20.86 0.59
N GLU A 300 1.78 20.50 -0.49
CA GLU A 300 1.41 20.88 -1.86
C GLU A 300 0.32 19.97 -2.46
N LYS A 301 0.36 18.67 -2.16
CA LYS A 301 -0.59 17.70 -2.73
C LYS A 301 -1.96 17.78 -2.08
N LYS A 302 -2.98 17.59 -2.92
CA LYS A 302 -4.34 17.29 -2.47
C LYS A 302 -4.44 15.78 -2.17
N PRO A 303 -5.28 15.39 -1.19
CA PRO A 303 -5.63 14.00 -0.97
C PRO A 303 -6.10 13.33 -2.28
N ALA A 304 -5.55 12.15 -2.59
CA ALA A 304 -5.94 11.35 -3.74
C ALA A 304 -7.42 10.94 -3.66
N ASN A 305 -7.86 10.64 -2.44
CA ASN A 305 -9.25 10.37 -2.11
C ASN A 305 -9.76 11.43 -1.14
N LYS A 306 -10.93 11.97 -1.44
CA LYS A 306 -11.69 12.77 -0.49
C LYS A 306 -12.99 12.06 -0.19
N SER A 307 -13.42 12.11 1.07
CA SER A 307 -14.77 11.69 1.41
C SER A 307 -15.77 12.53 0.62
N LEU A 308 -16.81 11.91 0.06
CA LEU A 308 -17.90 12.66 -0.58
C LEU A 308 -18.56 13.58 0.46
N PHE A 309 -18.83 13.00 1.62
CA PHE A 309 -19.26 13.64 2.85
C PHE A 309 -18.80 12.83 4.06
N SER A 310 -18.89 13.44 5.23
CA SER A 310 -18.64 12.76 6.51
C SER A 310 -19.96 12.54 7.25
N VAL A 311 -19.98 11.55 8.13
CA VAL A 311 -21.09 11.24 9.01
C VAL A 311 -20.55 11.26 10.45
N LEU A 312 -21.18 12.03 11.33
CA LEU A 312 -20.90 12.03 12.75
C LEU A 312 -22.01 11.25 13.46
N GLY A 313 -21.71 10.01 13.85
CA GLY A 313 -22.55 9.16 14.69
C GLY A 313 -22.47 9.58 16.15
N ILE A 314 -23.56 10.13 16.69
CA ILE A 314 -23.63 10.55 18.10
C ILE A 314 -24.28 9.44 18.92
N MET A 315 -23.53 8.94 19.91
CA MET A 315 -23.97 7.92 20.85
C MET A 315 -24.44 8.62 22.14
N THR A 316 -25.74 8.56 22.43
CA THR A 316 -26.31 9.13 23.66
C THR A 316 -26.07 8.19 24.85
N GLU A 317 -26.16 8.72 26.08
CA GLU A 317 -25.56 8.21 27.34
C GLU A 317 -25.90 6.77 27.77
N ASN A 318 -26.84 6.08 27.12
CA ASN A 318 -27.23 4.72 27.51
C ASN A 318 -26.59 3.67 26.61
N VAL A 319 -25.54 3.03 27.13
CA VAL A 319 -24.83 1.89 26.55
C VAL A 319 -25.71 0.63 26.60
N ASN A 320 -26.64 0.50 25.64
CA ASN A 320 -27.56 -0.63 25.54
C ASN A 320 -27.43 -1.34 24.17
N THR A 321 -28.13 -2.47 24.01
CA THR A 321 -28.18 -3.26 22.76
C THR A 321 -28.61 -2.45 21.53
N GLN A 322 -29.34 -1.34 21.69
CA GLN A 322 -29.76 -0.48 20.58
C GLN A 322 -28.57 0.25 19.95
N GLN A 323 -27.55 0.60 20.74
CA GLN A 323 -26.31 1.19 20.23
C GLN A 323 -25.56 0.24 19.28
N ILE A 324 -25.45 -1.06 19.63
CA ILE A 324 -24.82 -2.07 18.75
C ILE A 324 -25.60 -2.17 17.45
N GLN A 325 -26.93 -2.23 17.54
CA GLN A 325 -27.79 -2.33 16.35
C GLN A 325 -27.66 -1.10 15.47
N PHE A 326 -27.64 0.10 16.04
CA PHE A 326 -27.40 1.35 15.33
C PHE A 326 -26.06 1.32 14.58
N LEU A 327 -24.96 0.96 15.25
CA LEU A 327 -23.63 0.89 14.62
C LEU A 327 -23.58 -0.16 13.50
N LYS A 328 -24.16 -1.34 13.72
CA LYS A 328 -24.28 -2.38 12.69
C LYS A 328 -25.05 -1.88 11.46
N LYS A 329 -26.20 -1.22 11.68
CA LYS A 329 -27.03 -0.68 10.59
C LYS A 329 -26.32 0.44 9.84
N LEU A 330 -25.66 1.35 10.55
CA LEU A 330 -24.91 2.44 9.95
C LEU A 330 -23.75 1.90 9.08
N ASN A 331 -23.04 0.87 9.56
CA ASN A 331 -22.00 0.20 8.78
C ASN A 331 -22.57 -0.50 7.54
N LEU A 332 -23.68 -1.24 7.69
CA LEU A 332 -24.34 -1.94 6.59
C LEU A 332 -24.82 -0.96 5.52
N ALA A 333 -25.45 0.15 5.93
CA ALA A 333 -25.90 1.22 5.06
C ALA A 333 -24.74 1.86 4.28
N LYS A 334 -23.61 2.13 4.97
CA LYS A 334 -22.37 2.60 4.33
C LYS A 334 -21.87 1.60 3.30
N SER A 335 -21.68 0.33 3.68
CA SER A 335 -21.16 -0.69 2.77
C SER A 335 -22.06 -0.88 1.55
N LYS A 336 -23.39 -0.83 1.71
CA LYS A 336 -24.32 -0.87 0.57
C LYS A 336 -24.21 0.38 -0.30
N PHE A 337 -24.12 1.57 0.29
CA PHE A 337 -23.94 2.81 -0.47
C PHE A 337 -22.66 2.80 -1.31
N GLU A 338 -21.54 2.40 -0.72
CA GLU A 338 -20.23 2.33 -1.38
C GLU A 338 -20.21 1.24 -2.50
N ASN A 339 -21.07 0.23 -2.43
CA ASN A 339 -21.14 -0.88 -3.39
C ASN A 339 -22.36 -0.85 -4.37
N THR A 340 -23.23 0.18 -4.37
CA THR A 340 -24.47 0.21 -5.19
C THR A 340 -24.39 1.06 -6.48
N GLY A 341 -25.32 0.77 -7.42
CA GLY A 341 -25.25 1.01 -8.88
C GLY A 341 -24.87 2.40 -9.39
N LYS A 342 -25.16 3.48 -8.65
CA LYS A 342 -24.80 4.85 -9.09
C LYS A 342 -23.28 5.06 -9.11
N TYR A 343 -22.52 4.23 -8.39
CA TYR A 343 -21.09 4.39 -8.14
C TYR A 343 -20.24 3.17 -8.47
N TRP A 344 -20.78 2.19 -9.19
CA TRP A 344 -20.04 0.96 -9.52
C TRP A 344 -18.68 1.18 -10.21
N ASN A 345 -18.48 2.34 -10.85
CA ASN A 345 -17.23 2.71 -11.51
C ASN A 345 -16.49 3.87 -10.80
N LYS A 346 -16.85 4.19 -9.55
CA LYS A 346 -16.24 5.27 -8.77
C LYS A 346 -16.01 4.82 -7.34
N ASP A 347 -14.76 4.89 -6.93
CA ASP A 347 -14.38 4.79 -5.53
C ASP A 347 -15.01 5.95 -4.74
N ILE A 348 -16.11 5.67 -4.03
CA ILE A 348 -16.78 6.62 -3.14
C ILE A 348 -16.51 6.22 -1.71
N TYR A 349 -16.19 7.23 -0.91
CA TYR A 349 -15.87 7.02 0.48
C TYR A 349 -16.66 7.95 1.38
N THR A 350 -17.14 7.37 2.47
CA THR A 350 -17.77 8.12 3.55
C THR A 350 -17.08 7.82 4.87
N SER A 351 -16.70 8.88 5.58
CA SER A 351 -16.07 8.75 6.90
C SER A 351 -17.14 8.82 7.97
N ILE A 352 -17.27 7.76 8.76
CA ILE A 352 -18.12 7.77 9.95
C ILE A 352 -17.24 8.01 11.16
N PHE A 353 -17.59 9.03 11.93
CA PHE A 353 -16.96 9.40 13.18
C PHE A 353 -17.91 9.13 14.34
N LEU A 354 -17.45 8.46 15.38
CA LEU A 354 -18.26 8.23 16.58
C LEU A 354 -17.91 9.22 17.66
N VAL A 355 -18.93 9.76 18.32
CA VAL A 355 -18.80 10.69 19.45
C VAL A 355 -19.57 10.16 20.65
N TYR A 356 -18.92 10.14 21.80
CA TYR A 356 -19.49 9.74 23.09
C TYR A 356 -19.65 10.96 23.99
N THR A 357 -20.81 11.09 24.64
CA THR A 357 -21.15 12.21 25.55
C THR A 357 -20.57 12.05 26.94
N ASN A 358 -20.31 10.82 27.40
CA ASN A 358 -19.67 10.53 28.68
C ASN A 358 -18.87 9.23 28.57
N LYS A 359 -17.54 9.30 28.67
CA LYS A 359 -16.66 8.13 28.55
C LYS A 359 -16.63 7.39 29.89
N LYS A 360 -17.26 6.23 30.01
CA LYS A 360 -16.82 5.24 31.01
C LYS A 360 -15.53 4.64 30.47
N HIS A 361 -14.48 4.61 31.29
CA HIS A 361 -13.29 3.84 30.98
C HIS A 361 -13.67 2.36 30.96
N VAL A 362 -13.75 1.75 29.78
CA VAL A 362 -13.88 0.31 29.65
C VAL A 362 -12.47 -0.27 29.53
N GLU A 363 -12.07 -1.06 30.53
CA GLU A 363 -10.87 -1.87 30.41
C GLU A 363 -11.16 -3.06 29.51
N LEU A 364 -10.42 -3.21 28.41
CA LEU A 364 -10.49 -4.40 27.57
C LEU A 364 -9.84 -5.58 28.30
N PRO A 365 -10.36 -6.82 28.14
CA PRO A 365 -9.69 -8.00 28.68
C PRO A 365 -8.29 -8.13 28.07
N LYS A 366 -7.36 -8.75 28.80
CA LYS A 366 -6.02 -9.03 28.26
C LYS A 366 -6.12 -9.95 27.06
N THR A 367 -5.24 -9.78 26.08
CA THR A 367 -5.18 -10.61 24.86
C THR A 367 -5.16 -12.10 25.17
N ASP A 368 -4.43 -12.51 26.21
CA ASP A 368 -4.34 -13.91 26.64
C ASP A 368 -5.68 -14.50 27.09
N ASP A 369 -6.54 -13.68 27.70
CA ASP A 369 -7.87 -14.09 28.14
C ASP A 369 -8.81 -14.26 26.93
N ILE A 370 -8.71 -13.38 25.93
CA ILE A 370 -9.48 -13.49 24.69
C ILE A 370 -9.07 -14.74 23.90
N LEU A 371 -7.77 -15.04 23.82
CA LEU A 371 -7.27 -16.24 23.13
C LEU A 371 -7.69 -17.53 23.84
N LYS A 372 -7.74 -17.54 25.18
CA LYS A 372 -8.04 -18.72 25.98
C LYS A 372 -9.54 -19.01 26.11
N TYR A 373 -10.34 -17.96 26.28
CA TYR A 373 -11.77 -18.09 26.59
C TYR A 373 -12.67 -17.68 25.41
N GLY A 374 -12.06 -17.18 24.34
CA GLY A 374 -12.74 -16.75 23.13
C GLY A 374 -13.58 -15.48 23.32
N PRO A 375 -14.37 -15.10 22.29
CA PRO A 375 -15.20 -13.90 22.27
C PRO A 375 -16.24 -13.78 23.41
N LYS A 376 -16.50 -14.88 24.15
CA LYS A 376 -17.48 -14.94 25.24
C LYS A 376 -17.01 -14.25 26.52
N ILE A 377 -15.73 -13.91 26.64
CA ILE A 377 -15.19 -13.23 27.82
C ILE A 377 -15.51 -11.72 27.85
N LEU A 378 -15.85 -11.16 26.69
CA LEU A 378 -16.17 -9.76 26.53
C LEU A 378 -17.59 -9.49 27.07
N THR A 379 -17.71 -8.51 27.97
CA THR A 379 -19.01 -7.98 28.39
C THR A 379 -19.69 -7.26 27.21
N ASN A 380 -21.00 -7.01 27.31
CA ASN A 380 -21.72 -6.23 26.30
C ASN A 380 -21.12 -4.83 26.11
N GLU A 381 -20.61 -4.21 27.18
CA GLU A 381 -19.92 -2.91 27.14
C GLU A 381 -18.56 -3.03 26.42
N GLN A 382 -17.78 -4.09 26.68
CA GLN A 382 -16.52 -4.33 25.97
C GLN A 382 -16.74 -4.65 24.48
N TRP A 383 -17.83 -5.36 24.14
CA TRP A 383 -18.24 -5.58 22.76
C TRP A 383 -18.64 -4.29 22.04
N LEU A 384 -19.35 -3.39 22.75
CA LEU A 384 -19.71 -2.07 22.24
C LEU A 384 -18.48 -1.22 21.95
N ASP A 385 -17.48 -1.31 22.80
CA ASP A 385 -16.21 -0.62 22.59
C ASP A 385 -15.38 -1.26 21.49
N MET A 386 -15.44 -2.57 21.28
CA MET A 386 -14.76 -3.27 20.18
C MET A 386 -15.43 -3.07 18.81
N PHE A 387 -16.74 -2.85 18.77
CA PHE A 387 -17.50 -2.77 17.51
C PHE A 387 -16.98 -1.70 16.54
N PRO A 388 -16.66 -0.47 16.98
CA PRO A 388 -16.05 0.56 16.15
C PRO A 388 -14.73 0.14 15.50
N PHE A 389 -13.93 -0.65 16.20
CA PHE A 389 -12.65 -1.18 15.69
C PHE A 389 -12.88 -2.23 14.59
N MET A 390 -13.98 -2.98 14.63
CA MET A 390 -14.32 -3.96 13.61
C MET A 390 -14.98 -3.37 12.35
N SER A 391 -15.40 -2.09 12.39
CA SER A 391 -16.26 -1.47 11.35
C SER A 391 -15.61 -0.31 10.60
N ASN A 392 -14.28 -0.17 10.67
CA ASN A 392 -13.52 0.91 10.00
C ASN A 392 -14.02 2.32 10.38
N PHE A 393 -14.67 2.50 11.54
CA PHE A 393 -15.06 3.81 12.03
C PHE A 393 -13.82 4.57 12.53
N ARG A 394 -13.83 5.90 12.37
CA ARG A 394 -12.78 6.77 12.93
C ARG A 394 -13.27 7.31 14.27
N THR A 395 -12.64 6.90 15.37
CA THR A 395 -13.10 7.31 16.70
C THR A 395 -12.65 8.74 17.01
N LEU A 396 -13.60 9.63 17.32
CA LEU A 396 -13.33 10.94 17.90
C LEU A 396 -13.73 10.89 19.38
N TYR A 397 -12.75 11.03 20.26
CA TYR A 397 -12.96 10.85 21.70
C TYR A 397 -13.37 12.15 22.40
N ASN A 398 -14.44 11.98 23.20
CA ASN A 398 -14.98 12.81 24.27
C ASN A 398 -15.47 14.21 23.87
N LEU A 399 -16.76 14.47 24.13
CA LEU A 399 -17.36 15.77 23.89
C LEU A 399 -16.79 16.88 24.79
N GLU A 400 -16.14 16.60 25.93
CA GLU A 400 -15.50 17.58 26.85
C GLU A 400 -16.04 19.01 26.76
N HIS A 401 -17.37 19.16 26.87
CA HIS A 401 -18.09 20.44 26.80
C HIS A 401 -18.03 21.22 25.45
N LYS A 402 -17.46 20.66 24.39
CA LYS A 402 -17.54 21.18 23.02
C LYS A 402 -18.91 20.91 22.41
N SER A 403 -19.40 21.85 21.62
CA SER A 403 -20.57 21.66 20.77
C SER A 403 -20.25 20.73 19.58
N ILE A 404 -21.29 20.11 19.01
CA ILE A 404 -21.17 19.28 17.79
C ILE A 404 -20.47 20.04 16.65
N ARG A 405 -20.77 21.35 16.50
CA ARG A 405 -20.16 22.20 15.47
C ARG A 405 -18.66 22.41 15.68
N GLU A 406 -18.21 22.48 16.93
CA GLU A 406 -16.78 22.56 17.25
C GLU A 406 -16.09 21.22 16.94
N ILE A 407 -16.72 20.08 17.26
CA ILE A 407 -16.18 18.76 16.88
C ILE A 407 -16.05 18.63 15.37
N VAL A 408 -17.06 19.06 14.61
CA VAL A 408 -16.98 19.02 13.14
C VAL A 408 -15.79 19.84 12.64
N LYS A 409 -15.50 20.99 13.27
CA LYS A 409 -14.30 21.80 12.96
C LYS A 409 -12.98 21.14 13.34
N ASP A 410 -12.99 20.17 14.24
CA ASP A 410 -11.81 19.40 14.64
C ASP A 410 -11.56 18.18 13.75
N ILE A 411 -12.52 17.74 12.92
CA ILE A 411 -12.32 16.63 11.98
C ILE A 411 -11.22 16.98 10.98
N PRO A 412 -10.13 16.20 10.84
CA PRO A 412 -9.06 16.52 9.88
C PRO A 412 -9.59 16.73 8.45
N ASN A 413 -9.10 17.77 7.76
CA ASN A 413 -9.60 18.20 6.45
C ASN A 413 -9.59 17.09 5.37
N HIS A 414 -8.65 16.15 5.44
CA HIS A 414 -8.56 15.03 4.51
C HIS A 414 -9.64 13.96 4.74
N LEU A 415 -10.23 13.91 5.93
CA LEU A 415 -11.32 13.00 6.28
C LEU A 415 -12.69 13.66 6.22
N ARG A 416 -12.72 14.99 6.37
CA ARG A 416 -13.91 15.81 6.23
C ARG A 416 -14.31 15.87 4.77
N GLY A 417 -15.50 15.39 4.45
CA GLY A 417 -16.08 15.61 3.13
C GLY A 417 -16.58 17.04 2.95
N THR A 418 -17.35 17.26 1.89
CA THR A 418 -17.91 18.60 1.57
C THR A 418 -18.89 19.12 2.61
N ALA A 419 -19.48 18.21 3.39
CA ALA A 419 -20.30 18.49 4.57
C ALA A 419 -20.24 17.30 5.53
N THR A 420 -20.74 17.50 6.75
CA THR A 420 -20.87 16.46 7.78
C THR A 420 -22.34 16.29 8.16
N ALA A 421 -22.86 15.08 7.99
CA ALA A 421 -24.20 14.69 8.42
C ALA A 421 -24.18 14.23 9.88
N ILE A 422 -25.11 14.69 10.70
CA ILE A 422 -25.17 14.37 12.13
C ILE A 422 -26.23 13.29 12.38
N VAL A 423 -25.79 12.05 12.58
CA VAL A 423 -26.67 10.90 12.75
C VAL A 423 -26.68 10.51 14.21
N MET A 424 -27.84 10.62 14.86
CA MET A 424 -28.01 10.24 16.26
C MET A 424 -28.61 8.83 16.35
N ASN A 425 -28.38 8.12 17.46
CA ASN A 425 -28.93 6.77 17.66
C ASN A 425 -30.47 6.70 17.71
N ASN A 426 -31.17 7.83 17.85
CA ASN A 426 -32.63 7.94 17.73
C ASN A 426 -33.11 8.31 16.32
N THR A 427 -32.21 8.40 15.33
CA THR A 427 -32.59 8.67 13.94
C THR A 427 -33.38 7.48 13.42
N ASN A 428 -34.63 7.71 13.02
CA ASN A 428 -35.56 6.66 12.60
C ASN A 428 -35.27 6.17 11.17
N PHE A 429 -34.06 5.66 10.90
CA PHE A 429 -33.76 4.87 9.69
C PHE A 429 -33.87 3.36 9.94
N ASP A 430 -34.31 2.98 11.13
CA ASP A 430 -34.43 1.60 11.60
C ASP A 430 -35.50 0.79 10.87
N ASN A 431 -36.52 1.43 10.30
CA ASN A 431 -37.66 0.79 9.65
C ASN A 431 -37.42 0.42 8.16
N ASP A 432 -36.32 0.89 7.55
CA ASP A 432 -36.06 0.73 6.10
C ASP A 432 -35.11 -0.43 5.76
N VAL A 433 -34.68 -1.22 6.77
CA VAL A 433 -33.48 -2.09 6.72
C VAL A 433 -33.69 -3.43 5.99
N VAL A 434 -34.93 -3.76 5.60
CA VAL A 434 -35.18 -5.09 5.02
C VAL A 434 -34.84 -5.14 3.53
N ASP A 435 -34.97 -4.04 2.77
CA ASP A 435 -34.83 -4.08 1.30
C ASP A 435 -33.98 -2.95 0.67
N HIS A 436 -33.68 -1.83 1.36
CA HIS A 436 -33.12 -0.65 0.67
C HIS A 436 -32.15 0.26 1.49
N ASP A 437 -31.18 -0.34 2.18
CA ASP A 437 -30.35 0.36 3.19
C ASP A 437 -29.38 1.43 2.67
N SER A 438 -29.36 1.73 1.37
CA SER A 438 -28.56 2.84 0.81
C SER A 438 -29.29 4.19 0.87
N TYR A 439 -30.59 4.22 1.20
CA TYR A 439 -31.39 5.46 1.20
C TYR A 439 -30.90 6.50 2.21
N LEU A 440 -30.36 6.09 3.36
CA LEU A 440 -29.77 7.03 4.33
C LEU A 440 -28.69 7.89 3.66
N PHE A 441 -27.74 7.24 3.00
CA PHE A 441 -26.62 7.91 2.35
C PHE A 441 -27.05 8.65 1.07
N TYR A 442 -28.05 8.16 0.34
CA TYR A 442 -28.62 8.90 -0.79
C TYR A 442 -29.40 10.16 -0.35
N ASP A 443 -30.12 10.13 0.78
CA ASP A 443 -30.82 11.29 1.33
C ASP A 443 -29.82 12.35 1.84
N ILE A 444 -28.72 11.92 2.47
CA ILE A 444 -27.59 12.78 2.83
C ILE A 444 -26.96 13.39 1.56
N GLU A 445 -26.69 12.59 0.55
CA GLU A 445 -26.10 13.06 -0.71
C GLU A 445 -27.01 14.08 -1.41
N ASP A 446 -28.32 13.83 -1.48
CA ASP A 446 -29.30 14.77 -2.06
C ASP A 446 -29.33 16.08 -1.27
N ALA A 447 -29.33 16.02 0.07
CA ALA A 447 -29.29 17.20 0.90
C ALA A 447 -28.05 18.06 0.63
N ILE A 448 -26.87 17.43 0.54
CA ILE A 448 -25.59 18.10 0.26
C ILE A 448 -25.60 18.71 -1.14
N LYS A 449 -26.05 17.96 -2.15
CA LYS A 449 -26.16 18.43 -3.53
C LYS A 449 -27.05 19.66 -3.65
N ASN A 450 -28.13 19.72 -2.87
CA ASN A 450 -29.09 20.82 -2.85
C ASN A 450 -28.79 21.88 -1.76
N LYS A 451 -27.65 21.78 -1.06
CA LYS A 451 -27.26 22.68 0.05
C LYS A 451 -28.32 22.83 1.14
N LEU A 452 -29.03 21.76 1.45
CA LEU A 452 -30.05 21.74 2.51
C LEU A 452 -29.39 21.64 3.88
N GLN A 453 -30.01 22.29 4.88
CA GLN A 453 -29.59 22.19 6.29
C GLN A 453 -30.03 20.85 6.92
N TYR A 454 -31.09 20.23 6.41
CA TYR A 454 -31.60 18.95 6.89
C TYR A 454 -31.92 18.03 5.71
N THR A 455 -31.73 16.72 5.91
CA THR A 455 -32.18 15.73 4.92
C THR A 455 -33.70 15.60 4.91
N LYS A 456 -34.28 15.24 3.76
CA LYS A 456 -35.74 15.29 3.59
C LYS A 456 -36.44 14.10 4.25
N ARG A 457 -35.84 12.91 4.16
CA ARG A 457 -36.47 11.67 4.64
C ARG A 457 -36.25 11.47 6.13
N TYR A 458 -35.02 11.70 6.59
CA TYR A 458 -34.63 11.37 7.96
C TYR A 458 -34.43 12.59 8.88
N ASN A 459 -34.59 13.81 8.36
CA ASN A 459 -34.39 15.05 9.10
C ASN A 459 -33.01 15.15 9.77
N ILE A 460 -31.97 14.66 9.09
CA ILE A 460 -30.59 14.65 9.57
C ILE A 460 -29.97 16.03 9.34
N GLU A 461 -29.38 16.64 10.38
CA GLU A 461 -28.68 17.92 10.24
C GLU A 461 -27.43 17.75 9.37
N ILE A 462 -27.23 18.69 8.45
CA ILE A 462 -26.04 18.80 7.59
C ILE A 462 -25.27 20.06 7.97
N ILE A 463 -24.01 19.87 8.37
CA ILE A 463 -23.09 20.96 8.70
C ILE A 463 -22.10 21.13 7.56
N TYR A 464 -22.09 22.32 6.96
CA TYR A 464 -21.10 22.72 5.95
C TYR A 464 -19.91 23.43 6.63
N PRO A 465 -18.66 23.18 6.18
CA PRO A 465 -17.45 23.77 6.75
C PRO A 465 -17.32 25.28 6.53
#